data_AF-A0AAU6WTE1-F1
#
_entry.id   AF-A0AAU6WTE1-F1
#
_cell.length_a   1.000
_cell.length_b   1.000
_cell.length_c   1.000
_cell.angle_alpha   90.00
_cell.angle_beta   90.00
_cell.angle_gamma   90.00
#
_symmetry.space_group_name_H-M   'P 1'
#
loop_
_entity.id
_entity.type
_entity.pdbx_description
1 polymer ?
#
loop_
_entity_poly.entity_id
_entity_poly.type
_entity_poly.pdbx_seq_one_letter_code
_entity_poly.pdbx_strand_id
1 'polypeptide(L)'
;MSKAEKTKQFIIEKTAFLFNTKGYISTSLSDISEATGLTKGSIYGNFENKDQLALEAYRYNAGSLKANMVLAFSDDFPTAADKLYAFVAFYRENWHAVSSGGGCPLMNAATEADDTFPDLKNQVKNRLTNGWPKSQK
;
A
#
# COMPACT_ATOMS: atom_id res chain seq x y z
N MET A 1 -2.69 -18.61 -11.84
CA MET A 1 -2.04 -18.62 -10.52
C MET A 1 -2.11 -20.01 -9.90
N SER A 2 -0.97 -20.55 -9.53
CA SER A 2 -0.76 -21.74 -8.71
C SER A 2 -1.28 -21.54 -7.28
N LYS A 3 -1.37 -22.64 -6.51
CA LYS A 3 -1.74 -22.60 -5.08
C LYS A 3 -0.77 -21.75 -4.25
N ALA A 4 0.53 -21.84 -4.56
CA ALA A 4 1.57 -21.06 -3.88
C ALA A 4 1.39 -19.56 -4.14
N GLU A 5 1.19 -19.16 -5.40
CA GLU A 5 0.96 -17.74 -5.76
C GLU A 5 -0.29 -17.16 -5.09
N LYS A 6 -1.39 -17.93 -5.04
CA LYS A 6 -2.62 -17.52 -4.34
C LYS A 6 -2.39 -17.33 -2.84
N THR A 7 -1.62 -18.23 -2.21
CA THR A 7 -1.30 -18.16 -0.78
C THR A 7 -0.43 -16.94 -0.49
N LYS A 8 0.60 -16.71 -1.32
CA LYS A 8 1.48 -15.55 -1.22
C LYS A 8 0.68 -14.24 -1.33
N GLN A 9 -0.19 -14.14 -2.34
CA GLN A 9 -1.04 -12.97 -2.55
C GLN A 9 -1.99 -12.74 -1.36
N PHE A 10 -2.62 -13.79 -0.85
CA PHE A 10 -3.47 -13.69 0.33
C PHE A 10 -2.74 -13.16 1.57
N ILE A 11 -1.50 -13.62 1.82
CA ILE A 11 -0.68 -13.11 2.93
C ILE A 11 -0.36 -11.63 2.74
N ILE A 12 -0.02 -11.21 1.50
CA ILE A 12 0.25 -9.80 1.17
C ILE A 12 -0.98 -8.94 1.48
N GLU A 13 -2.16 -9.33 1.02
CA GLU A 13 -3.40 -8.56 1.20
C GLU A 13 -3.76 -8.37 2.68
N LYS A 14 -3.69 -9.44 3.47
CA LYS A 14 -3.97 -9.36 4.92
C LYS A 14 -2.93 -8.53 5.66
N THR A 15 -1.66 -8.69 5.31
CA THR A 15 -0.57 -7.91 5.93
C THR A 15 -0.65 -6.45 5.54
N ALA A 16 -1.01 -6.14 4.29
CA ALA A 16 -1.18 -4.78 3.80
C ALA A 16 -2.25 -4.00 4.57
N PHE A 17 -3.37 -4.66 4.90
CA PHE A 17 -4.39 -4.05 5.75
C PHE A 17 -3.87 -3.77 7.18
N LEU A 18 -3.21 -4.74 7.81
CA LEU A 18 -2.61 -4.55 9.14
C LEU A 18 -1.59 -3.42 9.14
N PHE A 19 -0.72 -3.37 8.13
CA PHE A 19 0.30 -2.35 8.05
C PHE A 19 -0.28 -0.96 7.85
N ASN A 20 -1.36 -0.83 7.08
CA ASN A 20 -1.97 0.47 6.88
C ASN A 20 -2.75 0.97 8.10
N THR A 21 -3.16 0.07 9.01
CA THR A 21 -4.00 0.40 10.17
C THR A 21 -3.25 0.41 11.50
N LYS A 22 -2.25 -0.47 11.66
CA LYS A 22 -1.43 -0.66 12.86
C LYS A 22 0.00 -0.13 12.69
N GLY A 23 0.48 -0.06 11.46
CA GLY A 23 1.85 0.30 11.13
C GLY A 23 2.80 -0.90 11.06
N TYR A 24 3.91 -0.74 10.34
CA TYR A 24 4.93 -1.78 10.15
C TYR A 24 5.62 -2.16 11.46
N ILE A 25 6.06 -1.16 12.24
CA ILE A 25 6.83 -1.39 13.47
C ILE A 25 5.97 -2.16 14.49
N SER A 26 4.71 -1.74 14.63
CA SER A 26 3.76 -2.30 15.59
C SER A 26 3.13 -3.63 15.17
N THR A 27 3.28 -4.05 13.91
CA THR A 27 2.73 -5.33 13.42
C THR A 27 3.73 -6.45 13.62
N SER A 28 3.43 -7.40 14.51
CA SER A 28 4.23 -8.59 14.75
C SER A 28 3.90 -9.72 13.80
N LEU A 29 4.76 -10.73 13.74
CA LEU A 29 4.47 -11.96 12.98
C LEU A 29 3.27 -12.74 13.56
N SER A 30 3.00 -12.58 14.86
CA SER A 30 1.83 -13.18 15.51
C SER A 30 0.54 -12.51 15.03
N ASP A 31 0.53 -11.17 14.87
CA ASP A 31 -0.63 -10.46 14.32
C ASP A 31 -0.95 -10.93 12.89
N ILE A 32 0.09 -11.12 12.07
CA ILE A 32 -0.07 -11.61 10.69
C ILE A 32 -0.58 -13.06 10.68
N SER A 33 -0.06 -13.90 11.57
CA SER A 33 -0.50 -15.28 11.76
C SER A 33 -1.98 -15.35 12.15
N GLU A 34 -2.43 -14.49 13.07
CA GLU A 34 -3.82 -14.36 13.48
C GLU A 34 -4.72 -13.88 12.33
N ALA A 35 -4.32 -12.82 11.62
CA ALA A 35 -5.10 -12.26 10.53
C ALA A 35 -5.21 -13.18 9.29
N THR A 36 -4.24 -14.07 9.09
CA THR A 36 -4.20 -15.01 7.96
C THR A 36 -4.71 -16.42 8.33
N GLY A 37 -4.73 -16.78 9.62
CA GLY A 37 -4.95 -18.14 10.08
C GLY A 37 -3.81 -19.11 9.74
N LEU A 38 -2.67 -18.62 9.28
CA LEU A 38 -1.52 -19.43 8.88
C LEU A 38 -0.47 -19.46 9.98
N THR A 39 0.27 -20.56 10.08
CA THR A 39 1.41 -20.65 11.01
C THR A 39 2.56 -19.74 10.59
N LYS A 40 3.39 -19.32 11.54
CA LYS A 40 4.62 -18.55 11.27
C LYS A 40 5.52 -19.24 10.23
N GLY A 41 5.65 -20.56 10.31
CA GLY A 41 6.41 -21.35 9.34
C GLY A 41 5.80 -21.31 7.93
N SER A 42 4.48 -21.33 7.80
CA SER A 42 3.82 -21.18 6.50
C SER A 42 4.02 -19.79 5.90
N ILE A 43 4.08 -18.74 6.73
CA ILE A 43 4.36 -17.38 6.27
C ILE A 43 5.81 -17.30 5.78
N TYR A 44 6.79 -17.75 6.57
CA TYR A 44 8.20 -17.76 6.15
C TYR A 44 8.49 -18.71 4.98
N GLY A 45 7.65 -19.73 4.74
CA GLY A 45 7.71 -20.52 3.51
C GLY A 45 7.41 -19.73 2.23
N ASN A 46 6.79 -18.54 2.34
CA ASN A 46 6.46 -17.68 1.20
C ASN A 46 7.31 -16.40 1.13
N PHE A 47 7.94 -16.00 2.24
CA PHE A 47 8.72 -14.77 2.37
C PHE A 47 9.98 -15.05 3.18
N GLU A 48 11.12 -14.54 2.72
CA GLU A 48 12.41 -14.69 3.37
C GLU A 48 12.42 -14.11 4.79
N ASN A 49 11.80 -12.95 4.97
CA ASN A 49 11.72 -12.26 6.24
C ASN A 49 10.49 -11.32 6.30
N LYS A 50 10.27 -10.71 7.47
CA LYS A 50 9.17 -9.75 7.68
C LYS A 50 9.32 -8.53 6.77
N ASP A 51 10.54 -8.11 6.47
CA ASP A 51 10.83 -6.92 5.68
C ASP A 51 10.46 -7.13 4.21
N GLN A 52 10.76 -8.30 3.65
CA GLN A 52 10.33 -8.63 2.30
C GLN A 52 8.79 -8.60 2.21
N LEU A 53 8.10 -9.22 3.16
CA LEU A 53 6.63 -9.17 3.23
C LEU A 53 6.14 -7.73 3.38
N ALA A 54 6.84 -6.91 4.17
CA ALA A 54 6.52 -5.50 4.35
C ALA A 54 6.59 -4.69 3.07
N LEU A 55 7.64 -4.90 2.28
CA LEU A 55 7.83 -4.24 1.00
C LEU A 55 6.75 -4.66 0.00
N GLU A 56 6.39 -5.95 -0.04
CA GLU A 56 5.29 -6.44 -0.90
C GLU A 56 3.93 -5.88 -0.47
N ALA A 57 3.65 -5.84 0.83
CA ALA A 57 2.45 -5.25 1.40
C ALA A 57 2.33 -3.74 1.09
N TYR A 58 3.44 -3.00 1.21
CA TYR A 58 3.51 -1.60 0.80
C TYR A 58 3.25 -1.44 -0.70
N ARG A 59 3.90 -2.25 -1.56
CA ARG A 59 3.70 -2.21 -3.02
C ARG A 59 2.24 -2.48 -3.39
N TYR A 60 1.59 -3.43 -2.72
CA TYR A 60 0.17 -3.71 -2.91
C TYR A 60 -0.70 -2.49 -2.58
N ASN A 61 -0.58 -1.95 -1.36
CA ASN A 61 -1.34 -0.77 -0.94
C ASN A 61 -1.06 0.46 -1.82
N ALA A 62 0.20 0.65 -2.20
CA ALA A 62 0.61 1.67 -3.12
C ALA A 62 -0.05 1.48 -4.50
N GLY A 63 0.01 0.28 -5.07
CA GLY A 63 -0.65 -0.06 -6.32
C GLY A 63 -2.14 0.30 -6.30
N SER A 64 -2.85 -0.11 -5.24
CA SER A 64 -4.27 0.18 -5.04
C SER A 64 -4.55 1.68 -4.98
N LEU A 65 -3.75 2.46 -4.24
CA LEU A 65 -3.88 3.92 -4.21
C LEU A 65 -3.67 4.54 -5.59
N LYS A 66 -2.65 4.08 -6.33
CA LYS A 66 -2.36 4.60 -7.68
C LYS A 66 -3.50 4.29 -8.64
N ALA A 67 -4.05 3.07 -8.61
CA ALA A 67 -5.16 2.68 -9.46
C ALA A 67 -6.38 3.58 -9.21
N ASN A 68 -6.75 3.80 -7.95
CA ASN A 68 -7.86 4.69 -7.58
C ASN A 68 -7.62 6.14 -8.01
N MET A 69 -6.39 6.64 -7.87
CA MET A 69 -6.03 7.99 -8.31
C MET A 69 -6.02 8.13 -9.83
N VAL A 70 -5.48 7.16 -10.58
CA VAL A 70 -5.46 7.19 -12.05
C VAL A 70 -6.88 7.19 -12.61
N LEU A 71 -7.80 6.43 -12.00
CA LEU A 71 -9.22 6.50 -12.35
C LEU A 71 -9.82 7.89 -12.11
N ALA A 72 -9.43 8.55 -11.01
CA ALA A 72 -9.85 9.94 -10.73
C ALA A 72 -9.17 10.99 -11.63
N PHE A 73 -8.07 10.63 -12.31
CA PHE A 73 -7.32 11.51 -13.22
C PHE A 73 -7.44 11.08 -14.69
N SER A 74 -8.53 10.39 -15.05
CA SER A 74 -8.80 9.93 -16.42
C SER A 74 -8.83 11.11 -17.42
N ASP A 75 -8.80 10.78 -18.71
CA ASP A 75 -8.90 11.76 -19.80
C ASP A 75 -10.22 12.56 -19.76
N ASP A 76 -11.18 12.15 -18.92
CA ASP A 76 -12.42 12.87 -18.65
C ASP A 76 -12.21 14.19 -17.87
N PHE A 77 -11.01 14.38 -17.28
CA PHE A 77 -10.62 15.60 -16.55
C PHE A 77 -9.49 16.32 -17.30
N PRO A 78 -9.80 17.14 -18.31
CA PRO A 78 -8.81 17.66 -19.27
C PRO A 78 -7.85 18.69 -18.66
N THR A 79 -8.26 19.44 -17.63
CA THR A 79 -7.42 20.48 -17.02
C THR A 79 -6.81 20.05 -15.69
N ALA A 80 -5.74 20.74 -15.27
CA ALA A 80 -5.18 20.55 -13.94
C ALA A 80 -6.19 20.87 -12.83
N ALA A 81 -7.08 21.85 -13.05
CA ALA A 81 -8.13 22.20 -12.10
C ALA A 81 -9.17 21.09 -11.97
N ASP A 82 -9.59 20.48 -13.09
CA ASP A 82 -10.52 19.35 -13.10
C ASP A 82 -9.95 18.16 -12.33
N LYS A 83 -8.66 17.88 -12.53
CA LYS A 83 -7.95 16.81 -11.79
C LYS A 83 -7.90 17.08 -10.29
N LEU A 84 -7.62 18.33 -9.88
CA LEU A 84 -7.69 18.69 -8.45
C LEU A 84 -9.10 18.52 -7.88
N TYR A 85 -10.13 18.89 -8.64
CA TYR A 85 -11.51 18.68 -8.22
C TYR A 85 -11.84 17.18 -8.09
N ALA A 86 -11.47 16.37 -9.07
CA ALA A 86 -11.68 14.93 -9.06
C ALA A 86 -10.98 14.24 -7.87
N PHE A 87 -9.76 14.67 -7.54
CA PHE A 87 -9.04 14.21 -6.37
C PHE A 87 -9.83 14.48 -5.07
N VAL A 88 -10.33 15.70 -4.88
CA VAL A 88 -11.11 16.06 -3.70
C VAL A 88 -12.46 15.31 -3.69
N ALA A 89 -13.12 15.17 -4.84
CA ALA A 89 -14.37 14.44 -4.98
C ALA A 89 -14.22 12.96 -4.60
N PHE A 90 -13.14 12.30 -5.05
CA PHE A 90 -12.82 10.93 -4.69
C PHE A 90 -12.79 10.74 -3.17
N TYR A 91 -12.03 11.58 -2.45
CA TYR A 91 -11.96 11.47 -1.00
C TYR A 91 -13.28 11.79 -0.33
N ARG A 92 -14.03 12.79 -0.82
CA ARG A 92 -15.36 13.12 -0.29
C ARG A 92 -16.33 11.94 -0.40
N GLU A 93 -16.32 11.21 -1.50
CA GLU A 93 -17.22 10.09 -1.76
C GLU A 93 -16.76 8.78 -1.11
N ASN A 94 -15.45 8.59 -0.98
CA ASN A 94 -14.85 7.32 -0.53
C ASN A 94 -14.24 7.41 0.88
N TRP A 95 -14.44 8.51 1.61
CA TRP A 95 -13.77 8.75 2.89
C TRP A 95 -13.94 7.61 3.89
N HIS A 96 -15.14 7.04 4.00
CA HIS A 96 -15.40 5.94 4.93
C HIS A 96 -14.54 4.71 4.59
N ALA A 97 -14.44 4.34 3.31
CA ALA A 97 -13.64 3.21 2.87
C ALA A 97 -12.13 3.48 3.06
N VAL A 98 -11.68 4.69 2.71
CA VAL A 98 -10.28 5.11 2.89
C VAL A 98 -9.88 5.10 4.36
N SER A 99 -10.68 5.72 5.24
CA SER A 99 -10.40 5.81 6.68
C SER A 99 -10.48 4.46 7.37
N SER A 100 -11.48 3.62 7.04
CA SER A 100 -11.58 2.24 7.56
C SER A 100 -10.40 1.37 7.13
N GLY A 101 -9.81 1.65 5.97
CA GLY A 101 -8.59 1.01 5.49
C GLY A 101 -7.30 1.50 6.14
N GLY A 102 -7.35 2.46 7.08
CA GLY A 102 -6.18 3.05 7.73
C GLY A 102 -5.70 4.37 7.09
N GLY A 103 -6.39 4.88 6.07
CA GLY A 103 -6.02 6.14 5.41
C GLY A 103 -5.06 5.95 4.24
N CYS A 104 -4.23 6.96 3.99
CA CYS A 104 -3.34 6.98 2.83
C CYS A 104 -2.09 6.12 3.08
N PRO A 105 -1.90 5.00 2.36
CA PRO A 105 -0.75 4.13 2.60
C PRO A 105 0.60 4.75 2.25
N LEU A 106 0.61 5.75 1.36
CA LEU A 106 1.84 6.49 1.08
C LEU A 106 2.25 7.35 2.28
N MET A 107 1.29 8.01 2.93
CA MET A 107 1.57 8.89 4.07
C MET A 107 1.92 8.07 5.32
N ASN A 108 1.16 7.00 5.59
CA ASN A 108 1.45 6.11 6.72
C ASN A 108 2.85 5.48 6.61
N ALA A 109 3.21 4.99 5.42
CA ALA A 109 4.55 4.47 5.19
C ALA A 109 5.62 5.56 5.27
N ALA A 110 5.33 6.79 4.83
CA ALA A 110 6.28 7.91 4.94
C ALA A 110 6.56 8.32 6.39
N THR A 111 5.57 8.20 7.29
CA THR A 111 5.77 8.48 8.72
C THR A 111 6.57 7.39 9.43
N GLU A 112 6.61 6.16 8.89
CA GLU A 112 7.38 5.04 9.44
C GLU A 112 8.70 4.77 8.71
N ALA A 113 8.93 5.42 7.58
CA ALA A 113 10.14 5.28 6.79
C ALA A 113 11.31 6.05 7.42
N ASP A 114 11.96 5.45 8.41
CA ASP A 114 13.18 5.97 9.04
C ASP A 114 14.44 5.22 8.56
N ASP A 115 15.57 5.44 9.25
CA ASP A 115 16.85 4.82 8.90
C ASP A 115 16.96 3.34 9.34
N THR A 116 15.98 2.82 10.09
CA THR A 116 15.94 1.41 10.51
C THR A 116 15.43 0.50 9.40
N PHE A 117 14.72 1.05 8.41
CA PHE A 117 14.22 0.30 7.25
C PHE A 117 14.51 1.00 5.90
N PRO A 118 15.77 1.01 5.44
CA PRO A 118 16.21 1.76 4.26
C PRO A 118 15.46 1.41 2.97
N ASP A 119 15.07 0.15 2.78
CA ASP A 119 14.37 -0.28 1.58
C ASP A 119 12.95 0.30 1.49
N LEU A 120 12.23 0.35 2.62
CA LEU A 120 10.92 1.00 2.68
C LEU A 120 11.06 2.50 2.40
N LYS A 121 12.05 3.15 3.02
CA LYS A 121 12.37 4.57 2.78
C LYS A 121 12.65 4.86 1.31
N ASN A 122 13.44 4.00 0.64
CA ASN A 122 13.74 4.14 -0.78
C ASN A 122 12.48 3.98 -1.65
N GLN A 123 11.61 3.02 -1.33
CA GLN A 123 10.36 2.85 -2.05
C GLN A 123 9.39 4.02 -1.88
N VAL A 124 9.25 4.55 -0.66
CA VAL A 124 8.44 5.74 -0.38
C VAL A 124 8.99 6.94 -1.16
N LYS A 125 10.30 7.20 -1.06
CA LYS A 125 10.97 8.30 -1.77
C LYS A 125 10.76 8.21 -3.27
N ASN A 126 11.02 7.04 -3.86
CA ASN A 126 10.86 6.82 -5.30
C ASN A 126 9.40 7.09 -5.74
N ARG A 127 8.42 6.70 -4.92
CA ARG A 127 7.01 6.92 -5.24
C ARG A 127 6.61 8.39 -5.17
N LEU A 128 7.15 9.15 -4.22
CA LEU A 128 6.94 10.60 -4.13
C LEU A 128 7.59 11.36 -5.29
N THR A 129 8.81 11.00 -5.68
CA THR A 129 9.57 11.76 -6.69
C THR A 129 9.32 11.32 -8.12
N ASN A 130 9.12 10.02 -8.35
CA ASN A 130 9.04 9.42 -9.68
C ASN A 130 7.68 8.78 -9.98
N GLY A 131 6.75 8.75 -9.01
CA GLY A 131 5.44 8.12 -9.17
C GLY A 131 4.41 8.96 -9.92
N TRP A 132 4.69 10.25 -10.14
CA TRP A 132 3.79 11.18 -10.81
C TRP A 132 4.02 11.19 -12.33
N PRO A 133 2.94 11.20 -13.15
CA PRO A 133 3.06 11.39 -14.59
C PRO A 133 3.78 12.72 -14.85
N LYS A 134 4.90 12.67 -15.58
CA LYS A 134 5.54 13.90 -16.05
C LYS A 134 4.58 14.58 -17.03
N SER A 135 4.35 15.89 -16.89
CA SER A 135 3.54 16.61 -17.87
C SER A 135 4.16 16.42 -19.24
N GLN A 136 3.42 15.83 -20.18
CA GLN A 136 3.79 15.95 -21.58
C GLN A 136 3.53 17.41 -21.95
N LYS A 137 4.61 18.14 -22.24
CA LYS A 137 4.52 19.46 -22.86
C LYS A 137 4.12 19.28 -24.32
#